data_AF-A0A0T9LT72-F1
#
_entry.id   AF-A0A0T9LT72-F1
#
_cell.length_a   1.000
_cell.length_b   1.000
_cell.length_c   1.000
_cell.angle_alpha   90.00
_cell.angle_beta   90.00
_cell.angle_gamma   90.00
#
_symmetry.space_group_name_H-M   'P 1'
#
loop_
_entity.id
_entity.type
_entity.pdbx_description
1 polymer ?
#
loop_
_entity_poly.entity_id
_entity_poly.type
_entity_poly.pdbx_seq_one_letter_code
_entity_poly.pdbx_strand_id
1 'polypeptide(L)'
;MAKEYFVISVNHTTRHNRYIILWAENDAGYCGRIEAAGRYAEDRILSHLRYYNSGCDTVAVPCEVLERFAEPVEKKFFDTEGGKWVINCRKNWLEILKHTICKPQHKPEPEYKGSRRKQEA
;
A
#
# COMPACT_ATOMS: atom_id res chain seq x y z
N MET A 1 10.40 1.33 -21.09
CA MET A 1 9.96 0.34 -20.09
C MET A 1 8.76 0.94 -19.37
N ALA A 2 7.62 0.26 -19.35
CA ALA A 2 6.44 0.75 -18.63
C ALA A 2 6.72 0.69 -17.12
N LYS A 3 6.36 1.73 -16.38
CA LYS A 3 6.48 1.71 -14.92
C LYS A 3 5.36 0.90 -14.32
N GLU A 4 5.69 0.10 -13.31
CA GLU A 4 4.74 -0.68 -12.55
C GLU A 4 4.51 -0.04 -11.18
N TYR A 5 3.27 -0.15 -10.71
CA TYR A 5 2.80 0.44 -9.47
C TYR A 5 2.06 -0.61 -8.64
N PHE A 6 2.26 -0.54 -7.33
CA PHE A 6 1.42 -1.23 -6.36
C PHE A 6 0.33 -0.30 -5.85
N VAL A 7 -0.82 -0.88 -5.57
CA VAL A 7 -1.95 -0.19 -4.97
C VAL A 7 -2.01 -0.58 -3.50
N ILE A 8 -1.82 0.42 -2.64
CA ILE A 8 -1.91 0.26 -1.20
C ILE A 8 -3.33 0.58 -0.77
N SER A 9 -3.93 -0.27 0.05
CA SER A 9 -5.21 0.05 0.69
C SER A 9 -4.98 0.82 1.99
N VAL A 10 -5.34 2.10 1.96
CA VAL A 10 -5.29 3.00 3.12
C VAL A 10 -6.43 2.68 4.08
N ASN A 11 -7.62 2.34 3.57
CA ASN A 11 -8.79 2.07 4.40
C ASN A 11 -8.69 0.74 5.15
N HIS A 12 -8.17 -0.31 4.49
CA HIS A 12 -7.99 -1.61 5.15
C HIS A 12 -6.75 -1.65 6.06
N THR A 13 -5.77 -0.75 5.86
CA THR A 13 -4.62 -0.64 6.76
C THR A 13 -4.98 0.15 8.00
N THR A 14 -5.34 -0.55 9.08
CA THR A 14 -5.66 0.08 10.37
C THR A 14 -4.43 0.18 11.28
N ARG A 15 -4.54 0.95 12.37
CA ARG A 15 -3.48 1.08 13.40
C ARG A 15 -3.08 -0.25 14.08
N HIS A 16 -3.95 -1.25 14.02
CA HIS A 16 -3.72 -2.58 14.60
C HIS A 16 -2.92 -3.47 13.64
N ASN A 17 -2.92 -3.14 12.36
CA ASN A 17 -2.13 -3.84 11.35
C ASN A 17 -0.66 -3.46 11.54
N ARG A 18 0.19 -4.46 11.78
CA ARG A 18 1.65 -4.28 11.86
C ARG A 18 2.28 -3.97 10.50
N TYR A 19 1.62 -4.40 9.42
CA TYR A 19 2.08 -4.24 8.04
C TYR A 19 1.00 -3.56 7.19
N ILE A 20 1.44 -2.92 6.11
CA ILE A 20 0.58 -2.27 5.14
C ILE A 20 -0.10 -3.34 4.27
N ILE A 21 -1.38 -3.12 3.96
CA ILE A 21 -2.17 -3.98 3.08
C ILE A 21 -2.11 -3.45 1.65
N LEU A 22 -1.82 -4.36 0.72
CA LEU A 22 -1.73 -4.14 -0.72
C LEU A 22 -2.89 -4.85 -1.42
N TRP A 23 -3.22 -4.39 -2.62
CA TRP A 23 -4.13 -5.11 -3.50
C TRP A 23 -3.42 -6.31 -4.13
N ALA A 24 -4.13 -7.42 -4.23
CA ALA A 24 -3.70 -8.56 -5.01
C ALA A 24 -3.83 -8.27 -6.51
N GLU A 25 -3.40 -9.23 -7.35
CA GLU A 25 -3.59 -9.18 -8.79
C GLU A 25 -5.08 -9.11 -9.20
N ASN A 26 -5.35 -8.55 -10.38
CA ASN A 26 -6.70 -8.46 -10.97
C ASN A 26 -7.75 -7.73 -10.11
N ASP A 27 -7.34 -6.78 -9.27
CA ASP A 27 -8.23 -6.01 -8.39
C ASP A 27 -9.01 -6.89 -7.39
N ALA A 28 -8.56 -8.13 -7.19
CA ALA A 28 -9.30 -9.18 -6.50
C ALA A 28 -8.60 -9.61 -5.22
N GLY A 29 -8.88 -8.88 -4.14
CA GLY A 29 -8.47 -9.23 -2.79
C GLY A 29 -7.27 -8.43 -2.29
N TYR A 30 -6.82 -8.80 -1.08
CA TYR A 30 -5.83 -8.07 -0.32
C TYR A 30 -4.69 -8.99 0.12
N CYS A 31 -3.47 -8.48 0.08
CA CYS A 31 -2.28 -9.21 0.50
C CYS A 31 -1.30 -8.28 1.23
N GLY A 32 -0.53 -8.80 2.18
CA GLY A 32 0.55 -8.03 2.83
C GLY A 32 1.94 -8.26 2.24
N ARG A 33 2.11 -9.33 1.45
CA ARG A 33 3.39 -9.70 0.83
C ARG A 33 3.53 -9.01 -0.53
N ILE A 34 4.64 -8.31 -0.75
CA ILE A 34 4.90 -7.62 -2.02
C ILE A 34 4.92 -8.59 -3.21
N GLU A 35 5.47 -9.79 -3.01
CA GLU A 35 5.55 -10.81 -4.07
C GLU A 35 4.19 -11.36 -4.50
N ALA A 36 3.16 -11.25 -3.65
CA ALA A 36 1.79 -11.62 -3.97
C ALA A 36 0.94 -10.41 -4.38
N ALA A 37 1.50 -9.19 -4.34
CA ALA A 37 0.77 -7.98 -4.66
C ALA A 37 0.62 -7.82 -6.18
N GLY A 38 -0.55 -7.33 -6.57
CA GLY A 38 -0.84 -7.03 -7.96
C GLY A 38 0.02 -5.87 -8.45
N ARG A 39 0.72 -6.08 -9.57
CA ARG A 39 1.47 -5.04 -10.27
C ARG A 39 0.60 -4.46 -11.36
N TYR A 40 0.39 -3.15 -11.32
CA TYR A 40 -0.46 -2.43 -12.26
C TYR A 40 0.40 -1.51 -13.13
N ALA A 41 0.16 -1.54 -14.44
CA ALA A 41 0.84 -0.65 -15.37
C ALA A 41 0.45 0.82 -15.15
N GLU A 42 1.40 1.73 -15.35
CA GLU A 42 1.21 3.18 -15.22
C GLU A 42 -0.03 3.67 -15.98
N ASP A 43 -0.18 3.32 -17.26
CA ASP A 43 -1.32 3.74 -18.09
C ASP A 43 -2.67 3.32 -17.52
N ARG A 44 -2.75 2.12 -16.92
CA ARG A 44 -3.97 1.60 -16.30
C ARG A 44 -4.35 2.41 -15.08
N ILE A 45 -3.36 2.73 -14.23
CA ILE A 45 -3.57 3.58 -13.05
C ILE A 45 -3.96 4.99 -13.46
N LEU A 46 -3.26 5.58 -14.43
CA LEU A 46 -3.54 6.92 -14.93
C LEU A 46 -4.95 7.02 -15.51
N SER A 47 -5.39 5.99 -16.24
CA SER A 47 -6.76 5.92 -16.79
C SER A 47 -7.84 5.84 -15.71
N HIS A 48 -7.52 5.31 -14.53
CA HIS A 48 -8.46 5.11 -13.42
C HIS A 48 -7.93 5.68 -12.09
N LEU A 49 -7.37 6.90 -12.13
CA LEU A 49 -6.74 7.52 -10.96
C LEU A 49 -7.64 7.58 -9.73
N ARG A 50 -8.94 7.83 -9.92
CA ARG A 50 -9.90 7.91 -8.81
C ARG A 50 -10.10 6.57 -8.10
N TYR A 51 -9.91 5.46 -8.82
CA TYR A 51 -10.07 4.11 -8.29
C TYR A 51 -8.78 3.63 -7.61
N TYR A 52 -7.63 3.83 -8.26
CA TYR A 52 -6.35 3.35 -7.77
C TYR A 52 -5.62 4.31 -6.81
N ASN A 53 -5.93 5.60 -6.86
CA ASN A 53 -5.26 6.66 -6.10
C ASN A 53 -6.26 7.68 -5.54
N SER A 54 -7.30 7.19 -4.87
CA SER A 54 -8.32 8.02 -4.23
C SER A 54 -7.76 8.85 -3.05
N GLY A 55 -6.72 8.34 -2.38
CA GLY A 55 -6.11 8.91 -1.18
C GLY A 55 -6.73 8.37 0.10
N CYS A 56 -8.05 8.48 0.23
CA CYS A 56 -8.76 8.04 1.44
C CYS A 56 -8.89 6.52 1.53
N ASP A 57 -9.06 5.84 0.39
CA ASP A 57 -9.24 4.38 0.32
C ASP A 57 -7.99 3.67 -0.20
N THR A 58 -7.39 4.23 -1.24
CA THR A 58 -6.28 3.64 -2.00
C THR A 58 -5.24 4.66 -2.42
N VAL A 59 -3.98 4.27 -2.44
CA VAL A 59 -2.89 5.07 -3.02
C VAL A 59 -2.00 4.22 -3.92
N ALA A 60 -1.64 4.77 -5.08
CA ALA A 60 -0.79 4.11 -6.06
C ALA A 60 0.66 4.59 -5.94
N VAL A 61 1.59 3.64 -5.80
CA VAL A 61 3.00 3.90 -5.49
C VAL A 61 3.89 3.03 -6.36
N PRO A 62 5.00 3.55 -6.92
CA PRO A 62 5.89 2.76 -7.77
C PRO A 62 6.40 1.50 -7.07
N CYS A 63 6.43 0.38 -7.80
CA CYS A 63 6.89 -0.90 -7.26
C CYS A 63 8.29 -0.79 -6.65
N GLU A 64 9.21 -0.13 -7.34
CA GLU A 64 10.61 0.05 -6.92
C GLU A 64 10.74 0.78 -5.57
N VAL A 65 9.83 1.72 -5.29
CA VAL A 65 9.83 2.46 -4.02
C VAL A 65 9.37 1.55 -2.90
N LEU A 66 8.26 0.84 -3.11
CA LEU A 66 7.67 -0.02 -2.10
C LEU A 66 8.59 -1.21 -1.76
N GLU A 67 9.25 -1.78 -2.77
CA GLU A 67 10.22 -2.87 -2.62
C GLU A 67 11.44 -2.47 -1.78
N ARG A 68 11.85 -1.20 -1.80
CA ARG A 68 12.95 -0.69 -0.94
C ARG A 68 12.57 -0.59 0.53
N PHE A 69 11.30 -0.31 0.82
CA PHE A 69 10.78 -0.26 2.20
C PHE A 69 10.37 -1.62 2.73
N ALA A 70 10.35 -2.63 1.88
CA ALA A 70 9.91 -3.97 2.22
C ALA A 70 11.02 -4.69 2.98
N GLU A 71 10.71 -5.11 4.20
CA GLU A 71 11.64 -5.85 5.03
C GLU A 71 11.32 -7.35 4.94
N PRO A 72 12.35 -8.22 4.85
CA PRO A 72 12.15 -9.64 4.91
C PRO A 72 11.63 -10.00 6.30
N VAL A 73 10.51 -10.71 6.34
CA VAL A 73 9.93 -11.21 7.60
C VAL A 73 10.40 -12.64 7.83
N GLU A 74 10.68 -12.99 9.09
CA GLU A 74 11.07 -14.34 9.47
C GLU A 74 10.03 -15.38 9.02
N LYS A 75 10.52 -16.53 8.57
CA LYS A 75 9.68 -17.67 8.21
C LYS A 75 8.86 -18.08 9.44
N LYS A 76 7.56 -18.35 9.25
CA LYS A 76 6.52 -18.69 10.27
C LYS A 76 5.78 -17.52 10.94
N PHE A 77 5.91 -16.28 10.48
CA PHE A 77 5.19 -15.17 11.10
C PHE A 77 3.65 -15.20 10.85
N PHE A 78 3.19 -15.72 9.70
CA PHE A 78 1.77 -15.71 9.29
C PHE A 78 1.35 -17.00 8.53
N ASP A 79 1.87 -18.17 8.93
CA ASP A 79 1.71 -19.46 8.20
C ASP A 79 2.24 -19.49 6.76
N THR A 80 2.70 -18.35 6.23
CA THR A 80 3.38 -18.24 4.93
C THR A 80 4.89 -18.45 5.03
N GLU A 81 5.51 -18.84 3.91
CA GLU A 81 6.96 -19.10 3.74
C GLU A 81 7.88 -17.85 3.86
N GLY A 82 7.50 -16.89 4.71
CA GLY A 82 8.18 -15.59 4.81
C GLY A 82 7.79 -14.65 3.67
N GLY A 83 8.74 -13.82 3.24
CA GLY A 83 8.58 -12.86 2.16
C GLY A 83 8.86 -11.42 2.61
N LYS A 84 8.70 -10.48 1.69
CA LYS A 84 8.93 -9.06 1.95
C LYS A 84 7.61 -8.33 2.25
N TRP A 85 7.57 -7.65 3.39
CA TRP A 85 6.40 -6.93 3.89
C TRP A 85 6.77 -5.50 4.25
N VAL A 86 5.85 -4.56 4.07
CA VAL A 86 6.09 -3.15 4.43
C VAL A 86 5.52 -2.88 5.80
N ILE A 87 6.35 -2.41 6.74
CA ILE A 87 5.89 -2.08 8.09
C ILE A 87 4.93 -0.88 8.05
N ASN A 88 3.82 -1.00 8.76
CA ASN A 88 2.87 0.08 8.97
C ASN A 88 3.39 1.07 10.03
N CYS A 89 4.20 2.04 9.62
CA CYS A 89 4.72 3.08 10.49
C CYS A 89 4.63 4.47 9.85
N ARG A 90 4.61 5.51 10.69
CA ARG A 90 4.56 6.91 10.23
C ARG A 90 5.65 7.24 9.21
N LYS A 91 6.88 6.78 9.47
CA LYS A 91 8.05 7.07 8.64
C LYS A 91 7.86 6.50 7.23
N ASN A 92 7.41 5.26 7.13
CA ASN A 92 7.13 4.61 5.85
C ASN A 92 5.99 5.32 5.13
N TRP A 93 4.87 5.60 5.80
CA TRP A 93 3.76 6.33 5.18
C TRP A 93 4.17 7.71 4.65
N LEU A 94 4.95 8.48 5.39
CA LEU A 94 5.42 9.80 4.93
C LEU A 94 6.24 9.70 3.64
N GLU A 95 7.11 8.70 3.53
CA GLU A 95 7.92 8.50 2.32
C GLU A 95 7.08 7.95 1.17
N ILE A 96 6.24 6.94 1.42
CA ILE A 96 5.31 6.36 0.45
C ILE A 96 4.44 7.44 -0.19
N LEU A 97 3.88 8.34 0.63
CA LEU A 97 3.02 9.43 0.15
C LEU A 97 3.75 10.45 -0.71
N LYS A 98 5.04 10.71 -0.47
CA LYS A 98 5.87 11.58 -1.32
C LYS A 98 6.12 10.98 -2.71
N HIS A 99 6.14 9.66 -2.81
CA HIS A 99 6.40 8.92 -4.04
C HIS A 99 5.14 8.44 -4.75
N THR A 100 3.95 8.84 -4.30
CA THR A 100 2.70 8.53 -5.00
C THR A 100 2.72 9.04 -6.45
N ILE A 101 2.07 8.31 -7.36
CA ILE A 101 2.08 8.61 -8.80
C ILE A 101 1.61 10.04 -9.11
N CYS A 102 0.58 10.49 -8.38
CA CYS A 102 -0.04 11.80 -8.50
C CYS A 102 -0.59 12.20 -7.14
N LYS A 103 -0.81 13.51 -6.95
CA LYS A 103 -1.53 14.00 -5.76
C LYS A 103 -2.93 13.39 -5.73
N PRO A 104 -3.28 12.58 -4.72
CA PRO A 104 -4.61 11.97 -4.65
C PRO A 104 -5.68 13.05 -4.45
N GLN A 105 -6.91 12.72 -4.86
CA GLN A 105 -8.05 13.62 -4.76
C GLN A 105 -8.39 13.97 -3.31
N HIS A 106 -8.28 12.99 -2.41
CA HIS A 106 -8.48 13.16 -0.98
C HIS A 106 -7.15 13.06 -0.23
N LYS A 107 -7.05 13.75 0.92
CA LYS A 107 -5.87 13.62 1.77
C LYS A 107 -5.82 12.20 2.32
N PRO A 108 -4.73 11.45 2.07
CA PRO A 108 -4.56 10.14 2.66
C PRO A 108 -4.33 10.29 4.16
N GLU A 109 -5.22 9.71 4.95
CA GLU A 109 -5.11 9.63 6.41
C GLU A 109 -4.89 8.17 6.80
N PRO A 110 -3.67 7.62 6.56
CA PRO A 110 -3.37 6.24 6.95
C PRO A 110 -3.32 6.09 8.47
N GLU A 111 -3.89 5.00 8.97
CA GLU A 111 -3.80 4.64 10.37
C GLU A 111 -2.56 3.76 10.62
N TYR A 112 -1.73 4.16 11.57
CA TYR A 112 -0.53 3.43 11.97
C TYR A 112 -0.44 3.37 13.49
N LYS A 113 0.41 2.50 14.03
CA LYS A 113 0.56 2.34 15.48
C LYS A 113 0.88 3.70 16.15
N GLY A 114 -0.08 4.24 16.90
CA GLY A 114 0.01 5.56 17.54
C GLY A 114 -0.75 6.70 16.85
N SER A 115 -1.42 6.47 15.72
CA SER A 115 -2.32 7.47 15.10
C SER A 115 -3.64 7.60 15.88
N ARG A 116 -4.28 8.78 15.79
CA ARG A 116 -5.66 8.95 16.27
C ARG A 116 -6.58 8.04 15.46
N ARG A 117 -7.55 7.40 16.13
CA ARG A 117 -8.60 6.59 15.48
C ARG A 117 -9.35 7.48 14.50
N LYS A 118 -9.60 7.03 13.27
CA LYS A 118 -10.57 7.71 12.39
C LYS A 118 -11.90 7.77 13.15
N GLN A 119 -12.47 8.97 13.33
CA GLN A 119 -13.85 9.07 13.79
C GLN A 119 -14.71 8.54 12.67
N GLU A 120 -15.32 7.37 12.87
CA GLU A 120 -16.44 6.92 12.05
C GLU A 120 -17.53 7.99 12.20
N ALA A 121 -17.87 8.65 11.09
CA ALA A 121 -18.92 9.66 11.03
C ALA A 121 -20.31 8.99 10.99
#